data_AF-A0A5J4ZZ96-F1
#
_entry.id   AF-A0A5J4ZZ96-F1
#
_cell.length_a   1.000
_cell.length_b   1.000
_cell.length_c   1.000
_cell.angle_alpha   90.00
_cell.angle_beta   90.00
_cell.angle_gamma   90.00
#
_symmetry.space_group_name_H-M   'P 1'
#
loop_
_entity.id
_entity.type
_entity.pdbx_description
1 polymer ?
#
loop_
_entity_poly.entity_id
_entity_poly.type
_entity_poly.pdbx_seq_one_letter_code
_entity_poly.pdbx_strand_id
1 'polypeptide(L)'
;MKSLSLPSSPATTLREIASDHHKGIANVVLKKGKIQLFKDGSPMVYSGAIDRIIGRPPPKTGDIVLVADGTEKPIGWGFYNSVSMFSVRLMQLEEEAARDPSCALNVEKLLETRIHAAIQLRKSLGLPSANTNAYRLVNSEGD
;
A
#
# COMPACT_ATOMS: atom_id res chain seq x y z
N MET A 1 -32.66 -0.39 -28.34
CA MET A 1 -31.75 0.63 -27.79
C MET A 1 -30.40 -0.02 -27.55
N LYS A 2 -29.36 0.35 -28.31
CA LYS A 2 -27.99 -0.15 -28.08
C LYS A 2 -27.41 0.61 -26.89
N SER A 3 -27.09 -0.07 -25.78
CA SER A 3 -26.38 0.56 -24.67
C SER A 3 -24.96 0.88 -25.12
N LEU A 4 -24.63 2.17 -25.17
CA LEU A 4 -23.27 2.64 -25.34
C LEU A 4 -22.51 2.36 -24.05
N SER A 5 -21.62 1.36 -24.08
CA SER A 5 -20.62 1.17 -23.03
C SER A 5 -19.65 2.34 -23.08
N LEU A 6 -19.62 3.14 -22.02
CA LEU A 6 -18.59 4.16 -21.81
C LEU A 6 -17.21 3.46 -21.76
N PRO A 7 -16.17 4.00 -22.41
CA PRO A 7 -14.83 3.48 -22.27
C PRO A 7 -14.37 3.66 -20.82
N SER A 8 -13.97 2.58 -20.16
CA SER A 8 -13.26 2.68 -18.88
C SER A 8 -11.97 3.46 -19.12
N SER A 9 -11.82 4.60 -18.45
CA SER A 9 -10.53 5.29 -18.39
C SER A 9 -9.44 4.27 -18.04
N PRO A 10 -8.27 4.29 -18.70
CA PRO A 10 -7.17 3.40 -18.32
C PRO A 10 -6.87 3.65 -16.84
N ALA A 11 -6.84 2.57 -16.05
CA ALA A 11 -6.49 2.68 -14.64
C ALA A 11 -5.08 3.25 -14.53
N THR A 12 -4.94 4.44 -13.94
CA THR A 12 -3.65 5.08 -13.72
C THR A 12 -2.80 4.18 -12.83
N THR A 13 -1.60 3.83 -13.28
CA THR A 13 -0.70 2.92 -12.57
C THR A 13 0.06 3.64 -11.45
N LEU A 14 0.54 2.93 -10.42
CA LEU A 14 1.36 3.57 -9.38
C LEU A 14 2.61 4.25 -9.97
N ARG A 15 3.11 3.72 -11.10
CA ARG A 15 4.24 4.31 -11.81
C ARG A 15 3.95 5.71 -12.34
N GLU A 16 2.76 5.91 -12.91
CA GLU A 16 2.32 7.20 -13.45
C GLU A 16 2.06 8.20 -12.31
N ILE A 17 1.37 7.76 -11.25
CA ILE A 17 1.11 8.60 -10.08
C ILE A 17 2.43 9.02 -9.41
N ALA A 18 3.38 8.09 -9.30
CA ALA A 18 4.71 8.39 -8.75
C ALA A 18 5.53 9.36 -9.61
N SER A 19 5.34 9.38 -10.93
CA SER A 19 6.04 10.35 -11.80
C SER A 19 5.53 11.78 -11.63
N ASP A 20 4.29 11.95 -11.18
CA ASP A 20 3.70 13.26 -10.91
C ASP A 20 4.10 13.82 -9.53
N HIS A 21 4.72 13.00 -8.67
CA HIS A 21 5.23 13.46 -7.38
C HIS A 21 6.47 14.35 -7.54
N HIS A 22 6.34 15.61 -7.15
CA HIS A 22 7.38 16.65 -7.15
C HIS A 22 8.70 16.26 -6.46
N LYS A 23 8.66 15.29 -5.55
CA LYS A 23 9.84 14.68 -4.93
C LYS A 23 9.88 13.24 -5.41
N GLY A 24 10.87 12.88 -6.24
CA GLY A 24 10.97 11.54 -6.79
C GLY A 24 10.91 10.46 -5.70
N ILE A 25 10.12 9.41 -5.95
CA ILE A 25 9.90 8.30 -5.01
C ILE A 25 10.94 7.21 -5.27
N ALA A 26 11.58 6.71 -4.22
CA ALA A 26 12.55 5.63 -4.34
C ALA A 26 11.86 4.28 -4.59
N ASN A 27 12.52 3.42 -5.38
CA ASN A 27 12.08 2.06 -5.65
C ASN A 27 12.88 1.05 -4.81
N VAL A 28 12.18 0.26 -4.02
CA VAL A 28 12.72 -0.93 -3.36
C VAL A 28 12.46 -2.13 -4.26
N VAL A 29 13.52 -2.63 -4.90
CA VAL A 29 13.43 -3.73 -5.86
C VAL A 29 13.64 -5.06 -5.15
N LEU A 30 12.70 -5.98 -5.35
CA LEU A 30 12.74 -7.31 -4.73
C LEU A 30 13.56 -8.31 -5.55
N LYS A 31 14.15 -9.28 -4.84
CA LYS A 31 14.79 -10.45 -5.46
C LYS A 31 13.77 -11.27 -6.25
N LYS A 32 14.23 -11.93 -7.31
CA LYS A 32 13.42 -12.79 -8.17
C LYS A 32 12.64 -13.83 -7.33
N GLY A 33 11.36 -14.00 -7.62
CA GLY A 33 10.48 -14.97 -6.96
C GLY A 33 9.94 -14.54 -5.59
N LYS A 34 10.31 -13.38 -5.05
CA LYS A 34 9.81 -12.90 -3.75
C LYS A 34 8.47 -12.17 -3.80
N ILE A 35 7.94 -11.89 -5.00
CA ILE A 35 6.67 -11.19 -5.20
C ILE A 35 5.48 -12.02 -4.68
N GLN A 36 5.57 -13.35 -4.77
CA GLN A 36 4.46 -14.24 -4.42
C GLN A 36 4.01 -14.08 -2.96
N LEU A 37 4.95 -13.75 -2.06
CA LEU A 37 4.68 -13.51 -0.64
C LEU A 37 3.62 -12.40 -0.40
N PHE A 38 3.55 -11.43 -1.30
CA PHE A 38 2.65 -10.28 -1.19
C PHE A 38 1.28 -10.56 -1.81
N LYS A 39 1.23 -11.44 -2.82
CA LYS A 39 -0.03 -11.96 -3.36
C LYS A 39 -0.79 -12.79 -2.33
N ASP A 40 -0.05 -13.47 -1.47
CA ASP A 40 -0.59 -14.31 -0.40
C ASP A 40 -0.93 -13.49 0.87
N GLY A 41 -0.83 -12.15 0.79
CA GLY A 41 -1.38 -11.23 1.79
C GLY A 41 -0.43 -10.75 2.89
N SER A 42 0.86 -11.11 2.88
CA SER A 42 1.81 -10.55 3.86
C SER A 42 2.16 -9.11 3.49
N PRO A 43 1.96 -8.09 4.36
CA PRO A 43 2.29 -6.70 4.03
C PRO A 43 3.73 -6.32 4.41
N MET A 44 4.58 -7.28 4.79
CA MET A 44 5.90 -7.01 5.37
C MET A 44 7.02 -7.42 4.41
N VAL A 45 7.79 -6.44 3.92
CA VAL A 45 8.99 -6.70 3.11
C VAL A 45 10.18 -6.91 4.04
N TYR A 46 10.67 -8.14 4.11
CA TYR A 46 11.90 -8.47 4.84
C TYR A 46 13.14 -7.94 4.11
N SER A 47 14.12 -7.42 4.84
CA SER A 47 15.37 -6.86 4.30
C SER A 47 16.10 -7.83 3.36
N GLY A 48 16.13 -9.12 3.70
CA GLY A 48 16.74 -10.16 2.88
C GLY A 48 16.01 -10.45 1.56
N ALA A 49 14.79 -9.97 1.38
CA ALA A 49 14.04 -10.05 0.12
C ALA A 49 14.36 -8.89 -0.84
N ILE A 50 15.04 -7.84 -0.38
CA ILE A 50 15.43 -6.69 -1.19
C ILE A 50 16.69 -7.03 -1.97
N ASP A 51 16.67 -6.78 -3.27
CA ASP A 51 17.82 -6.88 -4.17
C ASP A 51 18.61 -5.57 -4.17
N ARG A 52 17.92 -4.47 -4.43
CA ARG A 52 18.52 -3.12 -4.49
C ARG A 52 17.49 -2.05 -4.18
N ILE A 53 17.97 -0.87 -3.80
CA ILE A 53 17.15 0.33 -3.62
C ILE A 53 17.62 1.39 -4.61
N ILE A 54 16.69 1.91 -5.41
CA ILE A 54 16.93 2.91 -6.45
C ILE A 54 16.31 4.23 -5.97
N GLY A 55 17.16 5.16 -5.55
CA GLY A 55 16.76 6.50 -5.12
C GLY A 55 17.99 7.35 -4.83
N ARG A 56 17.97 8.62 -5.22
CA ARG A 56 19.05 9.58 -4.94
C ARG A 56 18.46 10.88 -4.37
N PRO A 57 18.64 11.18 -3.07
CA PRO A 57 19.31 10.36 -2.07
C PRO A 57 18.57 9.04 -1.77
N PRO A 58 19.22 8.04 -1.15
CA PRO A 58 18.53 6.86 -0.64
C PRO A 58 17.40 7.24 0.34
N PRO A 59 16.31 6.46 0.41
CA PRO A 59 15.20 6.75 1.31
C PRO A 59 15.63 6.64 2.77
N LYS A 60 15.02 7.47 3.61
CA LYS A 60 15.18 7.48 5.07
C LYS A 60 13.98 6.80 5.73
N THR A 61 14.13 6.42 6.99
CA THR A 61 13.01 5.85 7.76
C THR A 61 11.83 6.80 7.77
N GLY A 62 10.66 6.28 7.43
CA GLY A 62 9.41 7.04 7.31
C GLY A 62 9.11 7.54 5.90
N ASP A 63 10.07 7.48 4.97
CA ASP A 63 9.80 7.85 3.57
C ASP A 63 8.86 6.85 2.90
N ILE A 64 8.00 7.37 2.04
CA ILE A 64 7.20 6.57 1.10
C ILE A 64 8.14 6.03 0.02
N VAL A 65 8.00 4.75 -0.28
CA VAL A 65 8.72 4.05 -1.34
C VAL A 65 7.76 3.21 -2.16
N LEU A 66 8.09 3.02 -3.43
CA LEU A 66 7.48 1.96 -4.23
C LEU A 66 8.21 0.65 -3.92
N VAL A 67 7.46 -0.44 -3.94
CA VAL A 67 8.01 -1.80 -3.94
C VAL A 67 7.81 -2.36 -5.33
N ALA A 68 8.88 -2.85 -5.94
CA ALA A 68 8.87 -3.29 -7.34
C ALA A 68 9.48 -4.68 -7.51
N ASP A 69 9.10 -5.34 -8.60
CA ASP A 69 9.74 -6.57 -9.03
C ASP A 69 11.13 -6.32 -9.64
N GLY A 70 11.83 -7.40 -10.02
CA GLY A 70 13.15 -7.31 -10.62
C GLY A 70 13.23 -6.55 -11.95
N THR A 71 12.09 -6.31 -12.61
CA THR A 71 11.95 -5.48 -13.83
C THR A 71 11.62 -4.02 -13.51
N GLU A 72 11.60 -3.66 -12.23
CA GLU A 72 11.25 -2.33 -11.72
C GLU A 72 9.79 -1.95 -11.96
N LYS A 73 8.92 -2.95 -12.19
CA LYS A 73 7.48 -2.75 -12.22
C LYS A 73 6.96 -2.69 -10.77
N PRO A 74 6.23 -1.63 -10.38
CA PRO A 74 5.62 -1.54 -9.06
C PRO A 74 4.64 -2.69 -8.82
N ILE A 75 4.64 -3.19 -7.58
CA ILE A 75 3.65 -4.15 -7.05
C ILE A 75 2.85 -3.55 -5.90
N GLY A 76 3.25 -2.37 -5.42
CA GLY A 76 2.63 -1.66 -4.31
C GLY A 76 3.53 -0.54 -3.81
N TRP A 77 3.08 0.15 -2.76
CA TRP A 77 3.84 1.18 -2.08
C TRP A 77 3.72 1.05 -0.57
N GLY A 78 4.67 1.65 0.15
CA GLY A 78 4.70 1.55 1.61
C GLY A 78 5.73 2.47 2.26
N PHE A 79 5.89 2.30 3.57
CA PHE A 79 6.86 3.07 4.35
C PHE A 79 8.16 2.31 4.55
N TYR A 80 9.27 2.96 4.21
CA TYR A 80 10.60 2.42 4.42
C TYR A 80 11.08 2.58 5.86
N ASN A 81 11.84 1.61 6.36
CA ASN A 81 12.51 1.64 7.65
C ASN A 81 13.91 1.03 7.53
N SER A 82 14.94 1.88 7.61
CA SER A 82 16.33 1.48 7.39
C SER A 82 16.94 0.64 8.52
N VAL A 83 16.32 0.65 9.71
CA VAL A 83 16.85 -0.03 10.90
C VAL A 83 16.06 -1.30 11.26
N SER A 84 14.98 -1.60 10.54
CA SER A 84 14.16 -2.79 10.78
C SER A 84 14.49 -3.92 9.80
N MET A 85 14.38 -5.16 10.29
CA MET A 85 14.33 -6.34 9.43
C MET A 85 13.12 -6.32 8.50
N PHE A 86 12.02 -5.68 8.87
CA PHE A 86 10.89 -5.41 7.97
C PHE A 86 11.09 -4.03 7.34
N SER A 87 11.95 -4.00 6.33
CA SER A 87 12.44 -2.77 5.71
C SER A 87 11.36 -1.97 4.99
N VAL A 88 10.27 -2.59 4.54
CA VAL A 88 9.09 -1.87 4.05
C VAL A 88 7.82 -2.47 4.65
N ARG A 89 6.94 -1.60 5.13
CA ARG A 89 5.55 -1.94 5.48
C ARG A 89 4.68 -1.51 4.32
N LEU A 90 4.16 -2.47 3.56
CA LEU A 90 3.27 -2.19 2.44
C LEU A 90 1.98 -1.58 2.95
N MET A 91 1.60 -0.47 2.33
CA MET A 91 0.38 0.26 2.63
C MET A 91 -0.69 -0.03 1.60
N GLN A 92 -0.36 -0.21 0.33
CA GLN A 92 -1.35 -0.55 -0.70
C GLN A 92 -0.67 -1.30 -1.85
N LEU A 93 -1.31 -2.35 -2.36
CA LEU A 93 -0.86 -3.07 -3.54
C LEU A 93 -1.26 -2.33 -4.83
N GLU A 94 -0.56 -2.61 -5.93
CA GLU A 94 -0.90 -2.05 -7.26
C GLU A 94 -2.36 -2.35 -7.62
N GLU A 95 -2.84 -3.57 -7.37
CA GLU A 95 -4.21 -3.96 -7.68
C GLU A 95 -5.25 -3.24 -6.82
N GLU A 96 -4.90 -2.86 -5.59
CA GLU A 96 -5.75 -2.04 -4.71
C GLU A 96 -5.76 -0.58 -5.18
N ALA A 97 -4.60 -0.05 -5.55
CA ALA A 97 -4.46 1.30 -6.10
C ALA A 97 -5.22 1.45 -7.42
N ALA A 98 -5.24 0.42 -8.27
CA ALA A 98 -6.01 0.42 -9.51
C ALA A 98 -7.53 0.47 -9.27
N ARG A 99 -8.02 -0.07 -8.14
CA ARG A 99 -9.45 -0.02 -7.77
C ARG A 99 -9.86 1.32 -7.16
N ASP A 100 -8.96 1.93 -6.38
CA ASP A 100 -9.15 3.27 -5.81
C ASP A 100 -7.87 4.11 -5.96
N PRO A 101 -7.69 4.77 -7.13
CA PRO A 101 -6.53 5.61 -7.39
C PRO A 101 -6.44 6.83 -6.46
N SER A 102 -7.55 7.23 -5.81
CA SER A 102 -7.53 8.40 -4.92
C SER A 102 -6.72 8.18 -3.63
N CYS A 103 -6.54 6.91 -3.25
CA CYS A 103 -5.70 6.50 -2.12
C CYS A 103 -4.23 6.26 -2.50
N ALA A 104 -3.92 6.13 -3.79
CA ALA A 104 -2.58 5.81 -4.26
C ALA A 104 -1.58 6.90 -3.89
N LEU A 105 -0.54 6.53 -3.12
CA LEU A 105 0.49 7.44 -2.60
C LEU A 105 -0.06 8.60 -1.74
N ASN A 106 -1.34 8.54 -1.36
CA ASN A 106 -2.00 9.49 -0.50
C ASN A 106 -2.26 8.86 0.88
N VAL A 107 -1.30 9.06 1.79
CA VAL A 107 -1.34 8.48 3.13
C VAL A 107 -2.58 8.89 3.91
N GLU A 108 -2.93 10.18 3.88
CA GLU A 108 -4.08 10.70 4.63
C GLU A 108 -5.37 10.05 4.16
N LYS A 109 -5.60 10.03 2.83
CA LYS A 109 -6.82 9.44 2.27
C LYS A 109 -6.91 7.93 2.49
N LEU A 110 -5.79 7.22 2.35
CA LEU A 110 -5.74 5.79 2.61
C LEU A 110 -6.06 5.48 4.09
N LEU A 111 -5.44 6.21 5.03
CA LEU A 111 -5.69 6.02 6.45
C LEU A 111 -7.13 6.35 6.84
N GLU A 112 -7.69 7.45 6.34
CA GLU A 112 -9.10 7.79 6.54
C GLU A 112 -10.02 6.64 6.08
N THR A 113 -9.78 6.14 4.87
CA THR A 113 -10.56 5.05 4.27
C THR A 113 -10.47 3.76 5.08
N ARG A 114 -9.27 3.37 5.52
CA ARG A 114 -9.06 2.16 6.34
C ARG A 114 -9.60 2.28 7.75
N ILE A 115 -9.43 3.43 8.40
CA ILE A 115 -10.03 3.68 9.71
C ILE A 115 -11.56 3.63 9.61
N HIS A 116 -12.15 4.18 8.54
CA HIS A 116 -13.58 4.06 8.30
C HIS A 116 -14.00 2.60 8.15
N ALA A 117 -13.29 1.81 7.34
CA ALA A 117 -13.56 0.38 7.19
C ALA A 117 -13.45 -0.38 8.53
N ALA A 118 -12.42 -0.09 9.33
CA ALA A 118 -12.24 -0.67 10.65
C ALA A 118 -13.40 -0.32 11.61
N ILE A 119 -13.90 0.92 11.59
CA ILE A 119 -15.10 1.35 12.32
C ILE A 119 -16.30 0.51 11.89
N GLN A 120 -16.56 0.38 10.59
CA GLN A 120 -17.71 -0.38 10.09
C GLN A 120 -17.62 -1.86 10.46
N LEU A 121 -16.42 -2.44 10.41
CA LEU A 121 -16.19 -3.81 10.86
C LEU A 121 -16.56 -3.98 12.34
N ARG A 122 -16.10 -3.10 13.24
CA ARG A 122 -16.44 -3.20 14.66
C ARG A 122 -17.93 -2.98 14.92
N LYS A 123 -18.57 -2.05 14.20
CA LYS A 123 -20.02 -1.88 14.25
C LYS A 123 -20.78 -3.13 13.84
N SER A 124 -20.34 -3.82 12.79
CA SER A 124 -20.96 -5.08 12.34
C SER A 124 -20.84 -6.21 13.37
N LEU A 125 -19.84 -6.14 14.26
CA LEU A 125 -19.65 -7.04 15.39
C LEU A 125 -20.44 -6.60 16.64
N GLY A 126 -21.24 -5.54 16.55
CA GLY A 126 -22.01 -5.00 17.67
C GLY A 126 -21.17 -4.15 18.64
N LEU A 127 -20.05 -3.58 18.20
CA LEU A 127 -19.17 -2.74 19.03
C LEU A 127 -19.21 -1.27 18.59
N PRO A 128 -19.25 -0.31 19.54
CA PRO A 128 -19.53 -0.53 20.97
C PRO A 128 -20.98 -0.99 21.20
N SER A 129 -21.26 -1.57 22.36
CA SER A 129 -22.61 -2.00 22.77
C SER A 129 -23.02 -1.34 24.09
N ALA A 130 -24.25 -1.60 24.54
CA ALA A 130 -24.68 -1.25 25.90
C ALA A 130 -23.82 -1.91 26.99
N ASN A 131 -23.18 -3.05 26.69
CA ASN A 131 -22.41 -3.84 27.66
C ASN A 131 -20.93 -3.44 27.71
N THR A 132 -20.39 -2.84 26.64
CA THR A 132 -19.01 -2.34 26.62
C THR A 132 -18.81 -1.24 25.58
N ASN A 133 -18.07 -0.20 25.98
CA ASN A 133 -17.54 0.82 25.09
C ASN A 133 -16.02 0.70 24.86
N ALA A 134 -15.36 -0.29 25.48
CA ALA A 134 -13.94 -0.54 25.36
C ALA A 134 -13.69 -1.65 24.32
N TYR A 135 -12.98 -1.31 23.24
CA TYR A 135 -12.62 -2.25 22.18
C TYR A 135 -11.42 -1.75 21.39
N ARG A 136 -10.77 -2.65 20.64
CA ARG A 136 -9.70 -2.30 19.72
C ARG A 136 -10.30 -1.83 18.39
N LEU A 137 -10.14 -0.55 18.08
CA LEU A 137 -10.63 0.00 16.82
C LEU A 137 -9.76 -0.42 15.63
N VAL A 138 -8.42 -0.33 15.77
CA VAL A 138 -7.44 -0.67 14.74
C VAL A 138 -6.43 -1.68 15.30
N ASN A 139 -6.12 -2.71 14.52
CA ASN A 139 -5.25 -3.82 14.88
C ASN A 139 -4.10 -4.01 13.88
N SER A 140 -3.30 -2.96 13.70
CA SER A 140 -2.11 -3.00 12.84
C SER A 140 -2.46 -3.49 11.42
N GLU A 141 -1.75 -4.47 10.87
CA GLU A 141 -1.94 -5.01 9.53
C GLU A 141 -3.25 -5.78 9.33
N GLY A 142 -3.99 -6.06 10.42
CA GLY A 142 -5.32 -6.66 10.34
C GLY A 142 -6.42 -5.68 9.90
N ASP A 143 -6.11 -4.39 9.75
CA ASP A 143 -7.00 -3.30 9.36
C ASP A 143 -6.35 -2.38 8.30
#